data_AF-A0A150IKN4-F1
#
_entry.id   AF-A0A150IKN4-F1
#
_cell.length_a   1.000
_cell.length_b   1.000
_cell.length_c   1.000
_cell.angle_alpha   90.00
_cell.angle_beta   90.00
_cell.angle_gamma   90.00
#
_symmetry.space_group_name_H-M   'P 1'
#
loop_
_entity.id
_entity.type
_entity.pdbx_description
1 polymer ?
#
loop_
_entity_poly.entity_id
_entity_poly.type
_entity_poly.pdbx_seq_one_letter_code
_entity_poly.pdbx_strand_id
1 'polypeptide(L)'
;MGRITGWLFFILHLVTTVILVKKADKEKTPFGKWQKWLFGSQVIFILLHLVQTFFWYDALVYDTPVWLSQFSVIIMLVMMLIILNRKRGLFFGWKLPIPDKVTNFFINIHSYFIILALIFTFWYHPMETTVGHLIGFFYMFMLLGQIVFMNTKIHFNRYWVFLLEFTVLLHGTAIAVQNVNNPSITEPKIMWPMFAFGFGAVTIITQIFLLKLSKPLLILSYIIYFALVLLVYSGTLFGVRTFSQVYEVTFILFIEYLLVLVFVGLTALWYKLRR
;
A
#
# COMPACT_ATOMS: atom_id res chain seq x y z
N MET A 1 -28.54 5.67 9.80
CA MET A 1 -27.62 6.63 10.43
C MET A 1 -26.16 6.32 10.11
N GLY A 2 -25.72 5.06 10.24
CA GLY A 2 -24.35 4.62 9.91
C GLY A 2 -23.85 5.02 8.53
N ARG A 3 -24.60 4.73 7.46
CA ARG A 3 -24.27 5.18 6.09
C ARG A 3 -24.03 6.68 5.98
N ILE A 4 -24.92 7.49 6.56
CA ILE A 4 -24.83 8.97 6.50
C ILE A 4 -23.60 9.44 7.26
N THR A 5 -23.35 8.93 8.47
CA THR A 5 -22.19 9.32 9.27
C THR A 5 -20.88 8.85 8.65
N GLY A 6 -20.85 7.66 8.05
CA GLY A 6 -19.70 7.12 7.31
C GLY A 6 -19.30 8.00 6.13
N TRP A 7 -20.24 8.32 5.23
CA TRP A 7 -19.98 9.22 4.10
C TRP A 7 -19.62 10.65 4.54
N LEU A 8 -20.34 11.18 5.54
CA LEU A 8 -20.07 12.52 6.07
C LEU A 8 -18.65 12.61 6.64
N PHE A 9 -18.24 11.66 7.49
CA PHE A 9 -16.92 11.68 8.09
C PHE A 9 -15.81 11.34 7.10
N PHE A 10 -16.07 10.49 6.09
CA PHE A 10 -15.17 10.32 4.95
C PHE A 10 -14.91 11.64 4.23
N ILE A 11 -15.95 12.37 3.84
CA ILE A 11 -15.82 13.65 3.14
C ILE A 11 -15.11 14.69 4.02
N LEU A 12 -15.50 14.79 5.30
CA LEU A 12 -14.86 15.71 6.24
C LEU A 12 -13.38 15.38 6.44
N HIS A 13 -13.03 14.10 6.58
CA HIS A 13 -11.64 13.67 6.71
C HIS A 13 -10.83 14.00 5.46
N LEU A 14 -11.38 13.71 4.27
CA LEU A 14 -10.74 13.98 2.99
C LEU A 14 -10.49 15.47 2.78
N VAL A 15 -11.53 16.29 2.93
CA VAL A 15 -11.46 17.74 2.72
C VAL A 15 -10.51 18.38 3.74
N THR A 16 -10.62 18.00 5.02
CA THR A 16 -9.73 18.51 6.08
C THR A 16 -8.28 18.18 5.78
N THR A 17 -7.98 16.93 5.42
CA THR A 17 -6.61 16.48 5.10
C THR A 17 -6.06 17.23 3.90
N VAL A 18 -6.82 17.36 2.81
CA VAL A 18 -6.38 18.10 1.60
C VAL A 18 -6.11 19.57 1.93
N ILE A 19 -6.96 20.23 2.72
CA ILE A 19 -6.76 21.63 3.11
C ILE A 19 -5.49 21.77 3.95
N LEU A 20 -5.30 20.91 4.96
CA LEU A 20 -4.16 20.99 5.87
C LEU A 20 -2.84 20.66 5.16
N VAL A 21 -2.82 19.66 4.27
CA VAL A 21 -1.66 19.34 3.41
C VAL A 21 -1.31 20.53 2.52
N LYS A 22 -2.28 21.16 1.87
CA LYS A 22 -2.02 22.36 1.05
C LYS A 22 -1.46 23.53 1.86
N LYS A 23 -1.94 23.73 3.10
CA LYS A 23 -1.42 24.77 3.98
C LYS A 23 -0.01 24.45 4.49
N ALA A 24 0.25 23.20 4.85
CA ALA A 24 1.56 22.70 5.26
C ALA A 24 2.60 22.80 4.14
N ASP A 25 2.22 22.47 2.90
CA ASP A 25 3.10 22.58 1.74
C ASP A 25 3.53 24.04 1.48
N LYS A 26 2.60 24.98 1.64
CA LYS A 26 2.88 26.42 1.54
C LYS A 26 3.77 26.95 2.66
N GLU A 27 3.64 26.41 3.87
CA GLU A 27 4.43 26.84 5.03
C GLU A 27 5.92 26.50 4.89
N LYS A 28 6.27 25.48 4.07
CA LYS A 28 7.64 25.03 3.79
C LYS A 28 8.53 24.78 5.02
N THR A 29 7.94 24.67 6.20
CA THR A 29 8.62 24.49 7.48
C THR A 29 8.40 23.05 7.92
N PRO A 30 9.46 22.22 8.02
CA PRO A 30 9.32 20.85 8.48
C PRO A 30 8.69 20.78 9.87
N PHE A 31 7.58 20.05 9.97
CA PHE A 31 6.75 19.90 11.16
C PHE A 31 6.27 21.23 11.77
N GLY A 32 5.93 22.18 10.89
CA GLY A 32 5.36 23.49 11.22
C GLY A 32 3.94 23.42 11.82
N LYS A 33 3.30 24.59 11.93
CA LYS A 33 1.97 24.74 12.54
C LYS A 33 0.94 23.85 11.84
N TRP A 34 0.89 23.87 10.52
CA TRP A 34 -0.14 23.14 9.78
C TRP A 34 0.08 21.62 9.78
N GLN A 35 1.33 21.16 9.88
CA GLN A 35 1.61 19.73 10.07
C GLN A 35 1.19 19.23 11.45
N LYS A 36 1.30 20.05 12.51
CA LYS A 36 0.77 19.72 13.84
C LYS A 36 -0.77 19.64 13.84
N TRP A 37 -1.44 20.56 13.14
CA TRP A 37 -2.89 20.47 12.93
C TRP A 37 -3.27 19.24 12.11
N LEU A 38 -2.50 18.91 11.08
CA LEU A 38 -2.69 17.71 10.29
C LEU A 38 -2.58 16.47 11.18
N PHE A 39 -1.53 16.34 11.98
CA PHE A 39 -1.37 15.26 12.95
C PHE A 39 -2.57 15.14 13.90
N GLY A 40 -2.97 16.25 14.52
CA GLY A 40 -4.14 16.28 15.41
C GLY A 40 -5.43 15.84 14.70
N SER A 41 -5.63 16.26 13.44
CA SER A 41 -6.79 15.85 12.65
C SER A 41 -6.80 14.34 12.38
N GLN A 42 -5.65 13.73 12.06
CA GLN A 42 -5.56 12.29 11.84
C GLN A 42 -5.95 11.53 13.11
N VAL A 43 -5.46 11.95 14.28
CA VAL A 43 -5.82 11.34 15.57
C VAL A 43 -7.33 11.47 15.84
N ILE A 44 -7.90 12.65 15.63
CA ILE A 44 -9.34 12.88 15.82
C ILE A 44 -10.17 11.97 14.91
N PHE A 45 -9.83 11.86 13.62
CA PHE A 45 -10.57 10.99 12.70
C PHE A 45 -10.39 9.50 12.99
N ILE A 46 -9.23 9.09 13.52
CA ILE A 46 -9.03 7.72 14.01
C ILE A 46 -10.00 7.40 15.15
N LEU A 47 -10.07 8.27 16.17
CA LEU A 47 -10.99 8.09 17.30
C LEU A 47 -12.46 8.19 16.86
N LEU A 48 -12.76 9.12 15.95
CA LEU A 48 -14.11 9.28 15.42
C LEU A 48 -14.57 8.04 14.65
N HIS A 49 -13.68 7.44 13.85
CA HIS A 49 -13.99 6.21 13.14
C HIS A 49 -14.20 5.03 14.08
N LEU A 50 -13.43 4.94 15.17
CA LEU A 50 -13.64 3.94 16.21
C LEU A 50 -15.03 4.10 16.86
N VAL A 51 -15.40 5.33 17.24
CA VAL A 51 -16.73 5.64 17.79
C VAL A 51 -17.83 5.34 16.78
N GLN A 52 -17.63 5.69 15.51
CA GLN A 52 -18.60 5.44 14.44
C GLN A 52 -18.80 3.93 14.21
N THR A 53 -17.72 3.16 14.16
CA THR A 53 -17.78 1.69 14.04
C THR A 53 -18.50 1.10 15.25
N PHE A 54 -18.19 1.58 16.47
CA PHE A 54 -18.81 1.09 17.70
C PHE A 54 -20.34 1.25 17.70
N PHE A 55 -20.86 2.39 17.24
CA PHE A 55 -22.30 2.65 17.27
C PHE A 55 -23.08 2.10 16.08
N TRP A 56 -22.46 2.07 14.88
CA TRP A 56 -23.20 1.76 13.67
C TRP A 56 -22.65 0.59 12.88
N TYR A 57 -21.39 0.19 13.07
CA TYR A 57 -20.69 -0.86 12.31
C TYR A 57 -20.60 -0.62 10.78
N ASP A 58 -21.48 0.23 10.24
CA ASP A 58 -21.60 0.60 8.84
C ASP A 58 -20.44 1.50 8.41
N ALA A 59 -19.46 0.90 7.75
CA ALA A 59 -18.48 1.62 6.95
C ALA A 59 -19.01 1.85 5.51
N LEU A 60 -18.19 2.41 4.62
CA LEU A 60 -18.55 2.57 3.19
C LEU A 60 -18.74 1.21 2.47
N VAL A 61 -18.42 0.10 3.13
CA VAL A 61 -18.51 -1.29 2.61
C VAL A 61 -19.88 -1.65 2.03
N TYR A 62 -20.98 -1.10 2.55
CA TYR A 62 -22.32 -1.41 2.05
C TYR A 62 -22.68 -0.67 0.76
N ASP A 63 -22.03 0.46 0.51
CA ASP A 63 -22.34 1.35 -0.61
C ASP A 63 -21.32 1.26 -1.75
N THR A 64 -20.18 0.63 -1.49
CA THR A 64 -19.07 0.58 -2.42
C THR A 64 -18.55 -0.85 -2.54
N PRO A 65 -18.27 -1.32 -3.76
CA PRO A 65 -17.70 -2.65 -3.92
C PRO A 65 -16.22 -2.68 -3.49
N VAL A 66 -15.82 -3.79 -2.88
CA VAL A 66 -14.46 -3.99 -2.33
C VAL A 66 -13.33 -3.76 -3.32
N TRP A 67 -13.59 -4.04 -4.60
CA TRP A 67 -12.58 -3.85 -5.64
C TRP A 67 -12.16 -2.37 -5.73
N LEU A 68 -13.05 -1.39 -5.50
CA LEU A 68 -12.64 0.02 -5.54
C LEU A 68 -11.54 0.34 -4.52
N SER A 69 -11.66 -0.19 -3.30
CA SER A 69 -10.63 -0.01 -2.28
C SER A 69 -9.34 -0.73 -2.69
N GLN A 70 -9.45 -1.98 -3.18
CA GLN A 70 -8.30 -2.75 -3.66
C GLN A 70 -7.55 -2.06 -4.81
N PHE A 71 -8.25 -1.58 -5.84
CA PHE A 71 -7.65 -0.88 -6.97
C PHE A 71 -6.97 0.42 -6.54
N SER A 72 -7.53 1.15 -5.57
CA SER A 72 -6.91 2.37 -5.05
C SER A 72 -5.53 2.09 -4.43
N VAL A 73 -5.41 1.00 -3.68
CA VAL A 73 -4.14 0.55 -3.08
C VAL A 73 -3.17 0.06 -4.16
N ILE A 74 -3.62 -0.76 -5.11
CA ILE A 74 -2.77 -1.24 -6.23
C ILE A 74 -2.17 -0.06 -7.00
N ILE A 75 -2.99 0.94 -7.34
CA ILE A 75 -2.50 2.14 -8.04
C ILE A 75 -1.48 2.90 -7.18
N MET A 76 -1.72 3.05 -5.87
CA MET A 76 -0.74 3.66 -4.97
C MET A 76 0.60 2.91 -4.99
N LEU A 77 0.59 1.57 -4.90
CA LEU A 77 1.82 0.76 -4.94
C LEU A 77 2.56 0.94 -6.26
N VAL A 78 1.86 0.91 -7.39
CA VAL A 78 2.42 1.16 -8.72
C VAL A 78 3.01 2.57 -8.84
N MET A 79 2.35 3.59 -8.30
CA MET A 79 2.89 4.95 -8.26
C MET A 79 4.20 5.00 -7.46
N MET A 80 4.27 4.31 -6.32
CA MET A 80 5.49 4.25 -5.51
C MET A 80 6.62 3.52 -6.24
N LEU A 81 6.34 2.44 -6.97
CA LEU A 81 7.31 1.79 -7.85
C LEU A 81 7.89 2.77 -8.87
N ILE A 82 7.05 3.56 -9.54
CA ILE A 82 7.49 4.57 -10.53
C ILE A 82 8.35 5.66 -9.87
N ILE A 83 7.90 6.22 -8.76
CA ILE A 83 8.58 7.32 -8.05
C ILE A 83 9.93 6.86 -7.49
N LEU A 84 9.98 5.67 -6.89
CA LEU A 84 11.18 5.14 -6.24
C LEU A 84 12.14 4.41 -7.19
N ASN A 85 11.76 4.16 -8.45
CA ASN A 85 12.63 3.51 -9.45
C ASN A 85 14.02 4.17 -9.54
N ARG A 86 14.13 5.50 -9.45
CA ARG A 86 15.45 6.17 -9.50
C ARG A 86 16.33 5.90 -8.27
N LYS A 87 15.71 5.59 -7.13
CA LYS A 87 16.39 5.36 -5.85
C LYS A 87 16.86 3.92 -5.70
N ARG A 88 16.05 2.94 -6.13
CA ARG A 88 16.32 1.51 -5.88
C ARG A 88 16.23 0.60 -7.11
N GLY A 89 15.82 1.12 -8.26
CA GLY A 89 15.48 0.32 -9.43
C GLY A 89 14.12 -0.36 -9.31
N LEU A 90 13.76 -1.13 -10.33
CA LEU A 90 12.60 -2.02 -10.33
C LEU A 90 13.03 -3.48 -10.26
N PHE A 91 14.11 -3.88 -10.94
CA PHE A 91 14.50 -5.29 -11.02
C PHE A 91 15.94 -5.51 -10.58
N PHE A 92 16.15 -6.08 -9.41
CA PHE A 92 17.49 -6.34 -8.84
C PHE A 92 18.41 -5.10 -8.80
N GLY A 93 17.86 -3.94 -8.47
CA GLY A 93 18.60 -2.67 -8.48
C GLY A 93 18.67 -1.99 -9.85
N TRP A 94 18.27 -2.67 -10.92
CA TRP A 94 18.24 -2.10 -12.27
C TRP A 94 17.11 -1.10 -12.42
N LYS A 95 17.46 0.08 -12.96
CA LYS A 95 16.54 1.20 -13.11
C LYS A 95 15.95 1.20 -14.51
N LEU A 96 14.62 1.20 -14.59
CA LEU A 96 13.93 1.41 -15.85
C LEU A 96 14.19 2.86 -16.33
N PRO A 97 14.52 3.11 -17.62
CA PRO A 97 14.82 4.45 -18.13
C PRO A 97 13.55 5.29 -18.32
N ILE A 98 12.88 5.62 -17.22
CA ILE A 98 11.65 6.44 -17.21
C ILE A 98 12.02 7.93 -17.37
N PRO A 99 11.48 8.63 -18.39
CA PRO A 99 11.76 10.06 -18.59
C PRO A 99 11.41 10.93 -17.37
N ASP A 100 12.20 11.97 -17.11
CA ASP A 100 12.01 12.93 -16.00
C ASP A 100 10.61 13.52 -15.94
N LYS A 101 10.06 13.93 -17.10
CA LYS A 101 8.72 14.50 -17.17
C LYS A 101 7.64 13.51 -16.71
N VAL A 102 7.82 12.22 -17.02
CA VAL A 102 6.89 11.16 -16.60
C VAL A 102 7.03 10.90 -15.09
N THR A 103 8.26 10.75 -14.57
CA THR A 103 8.45 10.59 -13.11
C THR A 103 7.89 11.79 -12.34
N ASN A 104 8.14 13.01 -12.80
CA ASN A 104 7.67 14.23 -12.17
C ASN A 104 6.14 14.36 -12.22
N PHE A 105 5.47 13.83 -13.26
CA PHE A 105 4.01 13.75 -13.29
C PHE A 105 3.49 12.98 -12.08
N PHE A 106 3.99 11.76 -11.84
CA PHE A 106 3.60 10.95 -10.69
C PHE A 106 3.95 11.61 -9.35
N ILE A 107 5.13 12.24 -9.24
CA ILE A 107 5.51 13.03 -8.06
C ILE A 107 4.55 14.20 -7.82
N ASN A 108 4.00 14.84 -8.86
CA ASN A 108 3.10 15.97 -8.66
C ASN A 108 1.69 15.55 -8.26
N ILE A 109 1.25 14.36 -8.68
CA ILE A 109 -0.12 13.89 -8.40
C ILE A 109 -0.22 12.93 -7.20
N HIS A 110 0.90 12.38 -6.70
CA HIS A 110 0.88 11.33 -5.67
C HIS A 110 0.13 11.76 -4.42
N SER A 111 0.32 12.98 -3.93
CA SER A 111 -0.34 13.44 -2.71
C SER A 111 -1.87 13.37 -2.85
N TYR A 112 -2.42 13.89 -3.96
CA TYR A 112 -3.86 13.89 -4.19
C TYR A 112 -4.45 12.48 -4.27
N PHE A 113 -3.81 11.60 -5.05
CA PHE A 113 -4.30 10.24 -5.22
C PHE A 113 -4.17 9.41 -3.94
N ILE A 114 -3.01 9.48 -3.29
CA ILE A 114 -2.73 8.70 -2.08
C ILE A 114 -3.61 9.16 -0.92
N ILE A 115 -3.83 10.47 -0.73
CA ILE A 115 -4.76 10.96 0.30
C ILE A 115 -6.17 10.40 0.07
N LEU A 116 -6.66 10.41 -1.17
CA LEU A 116 -7.97 9.83 -1.51
C LEU A 116 -7.99 8.33 -1.23
N ALA A 117 -7.03 7.57 -1.75
CA ALA A 117 -6.96 6.12 -1.58
C ALA A 117 -6.91 5.71 -0.11
N LEU A 118 -6.07 6.39 0.68
CA LEU A 118 -5.91 6.08 2.10
C LEU A 118 -7.16 6.42 2.90
N ILE A 119 -7.74 7.61 2.72
CA ILE A 119 -8.92 8.01 3.48
C ILE A 119 -10.14 7.19 3.04
N PHE A 120 -10.26 6.85 1.76
CA PHE A 120 -11.31 5.98 1.27
C PHE A 120 -11.21 4.59 1.89
N THR A 121 -10.05 3.93 1.79
CA THR A 121 -9.83 2.61 2.40
C THR A 121 -10.00 2.64 3.92
N PHE A 122 -9.56 3.73 4.57
CA PHE A 122 -9.71 3.91 6.01
C PHE A 122 -11.19 3.89 6.43
N TRP A 123 -12.07 4.60 5.73
CA TRP A 123 -13.52 4.63 6.03
C TRP A 123 -14.30 3.51 5.34
N TYR A 124 -13.67 2.74 4.44
CA TYR A 124 -14.27 1.59 3.78
C TYR A 124 -14.36 0.39 4.72
N HIS A 125 -13.31 0.14 5.50
CA HIS A 125 -13.26 -0.99 6.41
C HIS A 125 -13.80 -0.63 7.78
N PRO A 126 -14.70 -1.42 8.39
CA PRO A 126 -15.02 -1.27 9.79
C PRO A 126 -13.81 -1.62 10.67
N MET A 127 -13.68 -0.97 11.84
CA MET A 127 -12.64 -1.26 12.82
C MET A 127 -12.89 -2.57 13.59
N GLU A 128 -12.63 -3.70 12.94
CA GLU A 128 -12.74 -5.04 13.55
C GLU A 128 -11.48 -5.47 14.32
N THR A 129 -11.66 -6.39 15.27
CA THR A 129 -10.58 -6.97 16.09
C THR A 129 -9.92 -8.20 15.47
N THR A 130 -10.31 -8.61 14.26
CA THR A 130 -9.65 -9.72 13.55
C THR A 130 -8.21 -9.36 13.19
N VAL A 131 -7.31 -10.35 13.13
CA VAL A 131 -5.87 -10.13 12.87
C VAL A 131 -5.60 -9.35 11.58
N GLY A 132 -6.33 -9.63 10.50
CA GLY A 132 -6.16 -8.93 9.23
C GLY A 132 -6.55 -7.45 9.32
N HIS A 133 -7.62 -7.13 10.05
CA HIS A 133 -8.03 -5.75 10.31
C HIS A 133 -7.05 -5.04 11.24
N LEU A 134 -6.57 -5.68 12.32
CA LEU A 134 -5.60 -5.07 13.23
C LEU A 134 -4.28 -4.69 12.52
N ILE A 135 -3.73 -5.62 11.72
CA ILE A 135 -2.52 -5.35 10.92
C ILE A 135 -2.82 -4.29 9.84
N GLY A 136 -4.01 -4.35 9.23
CA GLY A 136 -4.47 -3.36 8.25
C GLY A 136 -4.55 -1.95 8.82
N PHE A 137 -5.21 -1.76 9.96
CA PHE A 137 -5.30 -0.45 10.62
C PHE A 137 -3.96 0.03 11.14
N PHE A 138 -3.11 -0.86 11.67
CA PHE A 138 -1.73 -0.52 12.00
C PHE A 138 -0.99 0.03 10.77
N TYR A 139 -1.12 -0.63 9.62
CA TYR A 139 -0.55 -0.16 8.37
C TYR A 139 -1.14 1.18 7.92
N MET A 140 -2.47 1.33 8.00
CA MET A 140 -3.17 2.57 7.68
C MET A 140 -2.67 3.73 8.56
N PHE A 141 -2.46 3.53 9.86
CA PHE A 141 -1.94 4.57 10.74
C PHE A 141 -0.52 4.99 10.37
N MET A 142 0.34 4.04 9.97
CA MET A 142 1.67 4.38 9.45
C MET A 142 1.58 5.19 8.15
N LEU A 143 0.67 4.84 7.24
CA LEU A 143 0.44 5.57 5.99
C LEU A 143 -0.15 6.97 6.22
N LEU A 144 -1.10 7.14 7.14
CA LEU A 144 -1.56 8.46 7.56
C LEU A 144 -0.42 9.27 8.20
N GLY A 145 0.46 8.61 8.98
CA GLY A 145 1.71 9.17 9.46
C GLY A 145 2.62 9.66 8.32
N GLN A 146 2.71 8.92 7.21
CA GLN A 146 3.48 9.33 6.04
C GLN A 146 2.95 10.65 5.41
N ILE A 147 1.63 10.89 5.47
CA ILE A 147 1.02 12.18 5.08
C ILE A 147 1.46 13.28 6.07
N VAL A 148 1.36 13.02 7.38
CA VAL A 148 1.77 13.97 8.43
C VAL A 148 3.23 14.38 8.28
N PHE A 149 4.12 13.43 7.99
CA PHE A 149 5.54 13.65 7.84
C PHE A 149 5.93 14.30 6.50
N MET A 150 4.99 14.71 5.66
CA MET A 150 5.27 15.38 4.38
C MET A 150 6.37 16.45 4.51
N ASN A 151 7.24 16.52 3.51
CA ASN A 151 8.37 17.46 3.46
C ASN A 151 9.36 17.38 4.64
N THR A 152 9.31 16.32 5.46
CA THR A 152 10.30 16.06 6.53
C THR A 152 11.31 14.98 6.13
N LYS A 153 12.40 14.87 6.90
CA LYS A 153 13.39 13.80 6.73
C LYS A 153 12.79 12.39 6.90
N ILE A 154 11.73 12.24 7.69
CA ILE A 154 11.07 10.94 7.93
C ILE A 154 10.37 10.47 6.67
N HIS A 155 9.64 11.35 5.98
CA HIS A 155 8.92 11.01 4.75
C HIS A 155 9.84 10.47 3.64
N PHE A 156 11.09 10.96 3.60
CA PHE A 156 12.12 10.50 2.65
C PHE A 156 13.07 9.44 3.23
N ASN A 157 12.86 9.01 4.49
CA ASN A 157 13.75 8.04 5.13
C ASN A 157 13.57 6.66 4.49
N ARG A 158 14.68 6.10 3.99
CA ARG A 158 14.68 4.82 3.27
C ARG A 158 14.17 3.64 4.09
N TYR A 159 14.41 3.62 5.40
CA TYR A 159 13.98 2.53 6.27
C TYR A 159 12.49 2.64 6.58
N TRP A 160 12.01 3.86 6.80
CA TRP A 160 10.59 4.14 6.98
C TRP A 160 9.79 3.79 5.72
N VAL A 161 10.23 4.24 4.55
CA VAL A 161 9.58 3.92 3.27
C VAL A 161 9.60 2.41 3.01
N PHE A 162 10.73 1.74 3.25
CA PHE A 162 10.79 0.28 3.14
C PHE A 162 9.81 -0.41 4.11
N LEU A 163 9.72 0.06 5.36
CA LEU A 163 8.78 -0.48 6.35
C LEU A 163 7.33 -0.35 5.88
N LEU A 164 6.94 0.81 5.34
CA LEU A 164 5.61 1.02 4.77
C LEU A 164 5.33 0.04 3.62
N GLU A 165 6.28 -0.17 2.73
CA GLU A 165 6.11 -1.06 1.58
C GLU A 165 6.11 -2.55 1.98
N PHE A 166 6.95 -2.93 2.94
CA PHE A 166 7.03 -4.28 3.46
C PHE A 166 5.79 -4.67 4.27
N THR A 167 5.15 -3.72 4.96
CA THR A 167 3.94 -4.01 5.75
C THR A 167 2.77 -4.47 4.88
N VAL A 168 2.74 -4.10 3.59
CA VAL A 168 1.75 -4.61 2.62
C VAL A 168 1.82 -6.13 2.51
N LEU A 169 3.02 -6.71 2.50
CA LEU A 169 3.22 -8.16 2.50
C LEU A 169 2.54 -8.79 3.72
N LEU A 170 2.81 -8.24 4.90
CA LEU A 170 2.26 -8.75 6.15
C LEU A 170 0.73 -8.64 6.17
N HIS A 171 0.19 -7.48 5.82
CA HIS A 171 -1.25 -7.24 5.79
C HIS A 171 -1.97 -8.10 4.76
N GLY A 172 -1.49 -8.12 3.51
CA GLY A 172 -2.08 -8.91 2.43
C GLY A 172 -2.07 -10.40 2.74
N THR A 173 -1.00 -10.90 3.35
CA THR A 173 -0.93 -12.28 3.85
C THR A 173 -1.93 -12.53 4.97
N ALA A 174 -2.02 -11.63 5.94
CA ALA A 174 -2.93 -11.79 7.08
C ALA A 174 -4.40 -11.84 6.67
N ILE A 175 -4.84 -10.96 5.75
CA ILE A 175 -6.20 -11.00 5.21
C ILE A 175 -6.43 -12.27 4.39
N ALA A 176 -5.45 -12.71 3.60
CA ALA A 176 -5.58 -13.94 2.82
C ALA A 176 -5.68 -15.19 3.70
N VAL A 177 -4.96 -15.25 4.83
CA VAL A 177 -5.10 -16.31 5.84
C VAL A 177 -6.47 -16.24 6.52
N GLN A 178 -6.89 -15.04 6.95
CA GLN A 178 -8.17 -14.82 7.61
C GLN A 178 -9.35 -15.28 6.74
N ASN A 179 -9.31 -15.00 5.44
CA ASN A 179 -10.38 -15.34 4.52
C ASN A 179 -10.52 -16.86 4.28
N VAL A 180 -9.50 -17.68 4.58
CA VAL A 180 -9.62 -19.14 4.48
C VAL A 180 -10.64 -19.68 5.49
N ASN A 181 -10.71 -19.07 6.67
CA ASN A 181 -11.57 -19.53 7.76
C ASN A 181 -12.90 -18.76 7.83
N ASN A 182 -13.26 -18.01 6.79
CA ASN A 182 -14.47 -17.20 6.81
C ASN A 182 -15.70 -18.07 6.48
N PRO A 183 -16.61 -18.30 7.45
CA PRO A 183 -17.75 -19.19 7.28
C PRO A 183 -18.79 -18.68 6.26
N SER A 184 -18.71 -17.41 5.84
CA SER A 184 -19.59 -16.86 4.79
C SER A 184 -19.11 -17.16 3.37
N ILE A 185 -17.92 -17.74 3.20
CA ILE A 185 -17.36 -18.10 1.91
C ILE A 185 -17.65 -19.57 1.63
N THR A 186 -18.53 -19.83 0.66
CA THR A 186 -18.98 -21.19 0.28
C THR A 186 -17.86 -22.05 -0.31
N GLU A 187 -16.86 -21.41 -0.92
CA GLU A 187 -15.66 -22.07 -1.47
C GLU A 187 -14.40 -21.32 -1.03
N PRO A 188 -13.88 -21.60 0.18
CA PRO A 188 -12.70 -20.91 0.69
C PRO A 188 -11.48 -21.23 -0.17
N LYS A 189 -10.98 -20.21 -0.88
CA LYS A 189 -9.74 -20.32 -1.65
C LYS A 189 -8.55 -20.02 -0.73
N ILE A 190 -7.63 -20.97 -0.60
CA ILE A 190 -6.38 -20.77 0.12
C ILE A 190 -5.48 -19.87 -0.74
N MET A 191 -5.56 -18.55 -0.55
CA MET A 191 -4.84 -17.56 -1.36
C MET A 191 -3.56 -17.04 -0.68
N TRP A 192 -3.35 -17.33 0.61
CA TRP A 192 -2.22 -16.77 1.34
C TRP A 192 -0.85 -17.06 0.71
N PRO A 193 -0.55 -18.21 0.06
CA PRO A 193 0.74 -18.41 -0.59
C PRO A 193 0.97 -17.42 -1.74
N MET A 194 -0.05 -17.16 -2.55
CA MET A 194 0.00 -16.17 -3.63
C MET A 194 0.28 -14.76 -3.08
N PHE A 195 -0.40 -14.35 -2.01
CA PHE A 195 -0.20 -13.03 -1.39
C PHE A 195 1.17 -12.90 -0.72
N ALA A 196 1.55 -13.87 0.12
CA ALA A 196 2.81 -13.85 0.86
C ALA A 196 4.02 -13.88 -0.07
N PHE A 197 4.05 -14.81 -1.02
CA PHE A 197 5.18 -14.97 -1.90
C PHE A 197 5.15 -14.00 -3.08
N GLY A 198 3.98 -13.54 -3.51
CA GLY A 198 3.84 -12.49 -4.51
C GLY A 198 4.35 -11.13 -4.01
N PHE A 199 3.88 -10.65 -2.85
CA PHE A 199 4.45 -9.44 -2.24
C PHE A 199 5.89 -9.66 -1.79
N GLY A 200 6.23 -10.87 -1.31
CA GLY A 200 7.62 -11.25 -1.04
C GLY A 200 8.52 -11.13 -2.26
N ALA A 201 8.04 -11.50 -3.46
CA ALA A 201 8.76 -11.32 -4.71
C ALA A 201 9.03 -9.83 -4.97
N VAL A 202 8.01 -8.97 -4.83
CA VAL A 202 8.17 -7.52 -4.97
C VAL A 202 9.19 -6.97 -3.96
N THR A 203 9.14 -7.44 -2.70
CA THR A 203 10.10 -7.03 -1.67
C THR A 203 11.52 -7.41 -2.06
N ILE A 204 11.74 -8.67 -2.44
CA ILE A 204 13.08 -9.24 -2.67
C ILE A 204 13.68 -8.76 -4.00
N ILE A 205 12.87 -8.61 -5.04
CA ILE A 205 13.33 -8.21 -6.38
C ILE A 205 13.47 -6.68 -6.47
N THR A 206 12.63 -5.92 -5.76
CA THR A 206 12.55 -4.46 -5.89
C THR A 206 12.82 -3.71 -4.60
N GLN A 207 12.02 -3.94 -3.55
CA GLN A 207 11.96 -3.01 -2.42
C GLN A 207 13.21 -3.04 -1.54
N ILE A 208 13.82 -4.22 -1.36
CA ILE A 208 15.00 -4.45 -0.50
C ILE A 208 16.22 -3.62 -0.91
N PHE A 209 16.32 -3.24 -2.18
CA PHE A 209 17.40 -2.39 -2.69
C PHE A 209 17.39 -0.98 -2.13
N LEU A 210 16.25 -0.53 -1.56
CA LEU A 210 16.15 0.73 -0.85
C LEU A 210 17.02 0.75 0.42
N LEU A 211 17.20 -0.41 1.07
CA LEU A 211 17.98 -0.57 2.30
C LEU A 211 19.49 -0.47 2.06
N LYS A 212 19.96 -0.75 0.83
CA LYS A 212 21.39 -0.88 0.48
C LYS A 212 22.12 -1.88 1.40
N LEU A 213 21.56 -3.07 1.55
CA LEU A 213 22.16 -4.14 2.35
C LEU A 213 23.54 -4.55 1.81
N SER A 214 24.38 -5.09 2.68
CA SER A 214 25.62 -5.75 2.26
C SER A 214 25.29 -7.00 1.43
N LYS A 215 26.21 -7.41 0.55
CA LYS A 215 26.02 -8.61 -0.30
C LYS A 215 25.64 -9.86 0.50
N PRO A 216 26.25 -10.17 1.66
CA PRO A 216 25.86 -11.34 2.45
C PRO A 216 24.41 -11.28 2.95
N LEU A 217 23.96 -10.13 3.43
CA LEU A 217 22.58 -9.96 3.90
C LEU A 217 21.56 -10.05 2.75
N LEU A 218 21.92 -9.54 1.56
CA LEU A 218 21.09 -9.66 0.37
C LEU A 218 20.97 -11.12 -0.08
N ILE A 219 22.10 -11.85 -0.13
CA ILE A 219 22.12 -13.29 -0.45
C ILE A 219 21.32 -14.09 0.57
N LEU A 220 21.51 -13.82 1.86
CA LEU A 220 20.73 -14.48 2.92
C LEU A 220 19.23 -14.24 2.75
N SER A 221 18.83 -13.01 2.41
CA SER A 221 17.42 -12.67 2.16
C SER A 221 16.85 -13.47 0.98
N TYR A 222 17.64 -13.67 -0.08
CA TYR A 222 17.26 -14.51 -1.22
C TYR A 222 17.12 -15.97 -0.83
N ILE A 223 18.12 -16.53 -0.12
CA ILE A 223 18.11 -17.92 0.33
C ILE A 223 16.87 -18.19 1.19
N ILE A 224 16.57 -17.32 2.15
CA ILE A 224 15.39 -17.46 3.02
C ILE A 224 14.12 -17.44 2.18
N TYR A 225 13.98 -16.46 1.28
CA TYR A 225 12.80 -16.36 0.42
C TYR A 225 12.61 -17.60 -0.46
N PHE A 226 13.64 -18.03 -1.17
CA PHE A 226 13.56 -19.20 -2.05
C PHE A 226 13.34 -20.49 -1.27
N ALA A 227 13.98 -20.66 -0.11
CA ALA A 227 13.75 -21.82 0.76
C ALA A 227 12.28 -21.89 1.21
N LEU A 228 11.68 -20.77 1.63
CA LEU A 228 10.27 -20.73 2.02
C LEU A 228 9.32 -21.01 0.85
N VAL A 229 9.60 -20.47 -0.35
CA VAL A 229 8.84 -20.80 -1.57
C VAL A 229 8.93 -22.30 -1.85
N LEU A 230 10.13 -22.87 -1.84
CA LEU A 230 10.33 -24.30 -2.10
C LEU A 230 9.61 -25.17 -1.07
N LEU A 231 9.68 -24.83 0.22
CA LEU A 231 9.02 -25.59 1.29
C LEU A 231 7.49 -25.57 1.19
N VAL A 232 6.89 -24.43 0.86
CA VAL A 232 5.42 -24.34 0.72
C VAL A 232 4.95 -24.96 -0.58
N TYR A 233 5.61 -24.66 -1.70
CA TYR A 233 5.20 -25.17 -3.01
C TYR A 233 5.65 -26.60 -3.29
N SER A 234 6.56 -27.20 -2.51
CA SER A 234 6.75 -28.66 -2.56
C SER A 234 5.60 -29.44 -1.92
N GLY A 235 4.71 -28.75 -1.18
CA GLY A 235 3.71 -29.37 -0.32
C GLY A 235 4.26 -29.85 1.02
N THR A 236 5.57 -29.71 1.28
CA THR A 236 6.20 -30.12 2.54
C THR A 236 5.69 -29.29 3.71
N LEU A 237 5.54 -27.98 3.51
CA LEU A 237 5.04 -27.05 4.52
C LEU A 237 3.56 -26.75 4.27
N PHE A 238 2.72 -27.04 5.26
CA PHE A 238 1.25 -26.87 5.28
C PHE A 238 0.44 -27.72 4.30
N GLY A 239 1.03 -28.34 3.27
CA GLY A 239 0.32 -29.20 2.32
C GLY A 239 -0.73 -28.48 1.45
N VAL A 240 -0.66 -27.15 1.35
CA VAL A 240 -1.68 -26.31 0.67
C VAL A 240 -1.36 -25.99 -0.80
N ARG A 241 -0.16 -26.36 -1.26
CA ARG A 241 0.36 -26.10 -2.60
C ARG A 241 1.24 -27.23 -3.10
N THR A 242 1.37 -27.31 -4.43
CA THR A 242 2.32 -28.18 -5.12
C THR A 242 3.13 -27.38 -6.14
N PHE A 243 4.21 -27.97 -6.67
CA PHE A 243 5.10 -27.27 -7.60
C PHE A 243 4.38 -26.84 -8.88
N SER A 244 3.30 -27.53 -9.24
CA SER A 244 2.45 -27.15 -10.38
C SER A 244 1.88 -25.73 -10.25
N GLN A 245 1.78 -25.20 -9.03
CA GLN A 245 1.19 -23.89 -8.72
C GLN A 245 2.23 -22.80 -8.46
N VAL A 246 3.53 -23.10 -8.58
CA VAL A 246 4.61 -22.16 -8.22
C VAL A 246 4.58 -20.85 -9.03
N TYR A 247 3.93 -20.86 -10.19
CA TYR A 247 3.70 -19.67 -11.01
C TYR A 247 2.94 -18.56 -10.27
N GLU A 248 2.11 -18.89 -9.25
CA GLU A 248 1.35 -17.93 -8.44
C GLU A 248 2.25 -16.88 -7.75
N VAL A 249 3.50 -17.24 -7.45
CA VAL A 249 4.52 -16.34 -6.87
C VAL A 249 4.77 -15.12 -7.77
N THR A 250 4.54 -15.24 -9.07
CA THR A 250 4.81 -14.16 -10.04
C THR A 250 3.64 -13.21 -10.22
N PHE A 251 2.43 -13.54 -9.77
CA PHE A 251 1.21 -12.82 -10.15
C PHE A 251 1.20 -11.36 -9.72
N ILE A 252 1.47 -11.10 -8.44
CA ILE A 252 1.49 -9.72 -7.91
C ILE A 252 2.60 -8.91 -8.57
N LEU A 253 3.80 -9.49 -8.65
CA LEU A 253 4.96 -8.87 -9.31
C LEU A 253 4.64 -8.50 -10.77
N PHE A 254 4.06 -9.43 -11.52
CA PHE A 254 3.70 -9.25 -12.91
C PHE A 254 2.65 -8.16 -13.09
N ILE A 255 1.58 -8.18 -12.28
CA ILE A 255 0.52 -7.16 -12.34
C ILE A 255 1.08 -5.78 -12.03
N GLU A 256 1.86 -5.64 -10.96
CA GLU A 256 2.43 -4.34 -10.58
C GLU A 256 3.38 -3.81 -11.65
N TYR A 257 4.25 -4.66 -12.20
CA TYR A 257 5.20 -4.25 -13.24
C TYR A 257 4.50 -3.93 -14.56
N LEU A 258 3.50 -4.72 -14.94
CA LEU A 258 2.70 -4.44 -16.12
C LEU A 258 2.02 -3.08 -16.00
N LEU A 259 1.42 -2.79 -14.83
CA LEU A 259 0.80 -1.49 -14.56
C LEU A 259 1.82 -0.34 -14.54
N VAL A 260 3.05 -0.56 -14.04
CA VAL A 260 4.15 0.41 -14.17
C VAL A 260 4.40 0.73 -15.64
N LEU A 261 4.54 -0.29 -16.50
CA LEU A 261 4.79 -0.11 -17.94
C LEU A 261 3.63 0.60 -18.63
N VAL A 262 2.39 0.21 -18.32
CA VAL A 262 1.17 0.84 -18.86
C VAL A 262 1.10 2.30 -18.47
N PHE A 263 1.24 2.63 -17.19
CA PHE A 263 1.14 4.01 -16.70
C PHE A 263 2.28 4.90 -17.21
N VAL A 264 3.51 4.38 -17.24
CA VAL A 264 4.65 5.09 -17.84
C VAL A 264 4.43 5.31 -19.33
N GLY A 265 4.01 4.27 -20.06
CA GLY A 265 3.77 4.31 -21.51
C GLY A 265 2.68 5.30 -21.90
N LEU A 266 1.51 5.24 -21.23
CA LEU A 266 0.40 6.16 -21.47
C LEU A 266 0.78 7.62 -21.18
N THR A 267 1.47 7.86 -20.06
CA THR A 267 1.91 9.21 -19.69
C THR A 267 2.96 9.75 -20.67
N ALA A 268 3.90 8.90 -21.11
CA ALA A 268 4.90 9.27 -22.12
C ALA A 268 4.25 9.57 -23.47
N LEU A 269 3.28 8.76 -23.90
CA LEU A 269 2.52 8.98 -25.13
C LEU A 269 1.74 10.30 -25.07
N TRP A 270 1.06 10.58 -23.95
CA TRP A 270 0.35 11.83 -23.73
C TRP A 270 1.28 13.06 -23.86
N TYR A 271 2.47 13.00 -23.27
CA TYR A 271 3.47 14.06 -23.43
C TYR A 271 4.00 14.19 -24.86
N LYS A 272 4.04 13.10 -25.63
CA LYS A 272 4.45 13.12 -27.04
C LYS A 272 3.37 13.75 -27.93
N LEU A 273 2.10 13.45 -27.67
CA LEU A 273 0.95 13.96 -28.45
C LEU A 273 0.64 15.44 -28.19
N ARG A 274 1.13 16.02 -27.09
CA ARG A 274 0.98 17.45 -26.74
C ARG A 274 2.12 18.34 -27.22
N ARG A 275 3.12 17.78 -27.91
CA ARG A 275 4.18 18.54 -28.59
C ARG A 275 3.79 18.75 -30.04
#